data_AF-A0A8H7U2R5-F1
#
_entry.id   AF-A0A8H7U2R5-F1
#
_cell.length_a   1.000
_cell.length_b   1.000
_cell.length_c   1.000
_cell.angle_alpha   90.00
_cell.angle_beta   90.00
_cell.angle_gamma   90.00
#
_symmetry.space_group_name_H-M   'P 1'
#
loop_
_entity.id
_entity.type
_entity.pdbx_description
1 polymer ?
#
loop_
_entity_poly.entity_id
_entity_poly.type
_entity_poly.pdbx_seq_one_letter_code
_entity_poly.pdbx_strand_id
1 'polypeptide(L)'
;MVHRDRKYETLSGRPAKALVISRRNIQRAKSQARRPFNAAAFQKAQPDADPDAWKKDLVSYTFPGIRYRDSAPLSLEYPRRLLKPADIAPVSMENITRTESEYQGMTLDYLRRGLAAMSNRFMGTYKHFQTQRPMAAIPNEATVLVSDYGLSCLPSHVFAVFDASDTEFISPSLGGLTSPMSASREVAYYPVHGVVFLAHCSKLPQFKKMKPRLLARVPGTPTQSATTKFSMPVVPLRVPSIKAFTPVLHYVYSLNTEDLLRSLVPGIGQPSPRPVPQMHEPFATIPSLRKDLPRQQRIAHIAKCTVEHFGWDLSPVSACALRVEAVWRNAACLGLTDDNFWKTIGLAWEACLAALRLCETESSGKVEGTSQGVSA
;
A
#
# COMPACT_ATOMS: atom_id res chain seq x y z
N MET A 1 36.59 3.73 8.03
CA MET A 1 35.30 3.28 7.47
C MET A 1 35.44 1.88 6.81
N VAL A 2 35.96 0.86 7.51
CA VAL A 2 36.24 -0.49 6.93
C VAL A 2 36.19 -1.63 7.98
N HIS A 3 35.29 -1.60 8.99
CA HIS A 3 35.33 -2.60 10.08
C HIS A 3 34.01 -3.29 10.44
N ARG A 4 32.93 -3.10 9.65
CA ARG A 4 31.63 -3.75 9.91
C ARG A 4 31.31 -4.95 8.99
N ASP A 5 32.03 -5.15 7.89
CA ASP A 5 31.64 -6.16 6.89
C ASP A 5 32.08 -7.59 7.22
N ARG A 6 33.19 -7.79 7.94
CA ARG A 6 33.72 -9.14 8.24
C ARG A 6 32.82 -10.00 9.15
N LYS A 7 31.93 -9.41 9.94
CA LYS A 7 31.08 -10.19 10.86
C LYS A 7 29.94 -10.93 10.15
N TYR A 8 29.54 -10.48 8.96
CA TYR A 8 28.36 -11.01 8.26
C TYR A 8 28.71 -12.00 7.13
N GLU A 9 29.92 -11.94 6.56
CA GLU A 9 30.41 -12.98 5.64
C GLU A 9 30.40 -14.38 6.27
N THR A 10 30.62 -14.49 7.59
CA THR A 10 30.60 -15.78 8.30
C THR A 10 29.22 -16.41 8.48
N LEU A 11 28.13 -15.66 8.23
CA LEU A 11 26.75 -16.17 8.31
C LEU A 11 26.26 -16.83 7.00
N SER A 12 26.89 -16.51 5.86
CA SER A 12 26.64 -17.12 4.54
C SER A 12 26.78 -18.65 4.56
N GLY A 13 27.63 -19.18 5.46
CA GLY A 13 27.88 -20.62 5.59
C GLY A 13 26.82 -21.40 6.37
N ARG A 14 26.03 -20.76 7.26
CA ARG A 14 25.23 -21.47 8.29
C ARG A 14 23.82 -20.89 8.49
N PRO A 15 22.84 -21.17 7.59
CA PRO A 15 21.48 -20.62 7.64
C PRO A 15 20.67 -21.04 8.88
N ALA A 16 20.99 -22.18 9.49
CA ALA A 16 20.44 -22.55 10.80
C ALA A 16 20.79 -21.52 11.90
N LYS A 17 22.00 -20.91 11.84
CA LYS A 17 22.38 -19.82 12.74
C LYS A 17 21.64 -18.52 12.43
N ALA A 18 21.35 -18.23 11.16
CA ALA A 18 20.56 -17.06 10.76
C ALA A 18 19.11 -17.12 11.28
N LEU A 19 18.46 -18.30 11.19
CA LEU A 19 17.14 -18.55 11.80
C LEU A 19 17.16 -18.36 13.32
N VAL A 20 18.22 -18.82 14.00
CA VAL A 20 18.41 -18.62 15.44
C VAL A 20 18.61 -17.14 15.79
N ILE A 21 19.34 -16.39 14.95
CA ILE A 21 19.55 -14.94 15.14
C ILE A 21 18.25 -14.15 14.94
N SER A 22 17.45 -14.48 13.92
CA SER A 22 16.13 -13.89 13.70
C SER A 22 15.22 -14.12 14.93
N ARG A 23 15.14 -15.36 15.42
CA ARG A 23 14.40 -15.69 16.65
C ARG A 23 14.90 -14.93 17.88
N ARG A 24 16.21 -14.78 18.04
CA ARG A 24 16.81 -14.02 19.16
C ARG A 24 16.48 -12.53 19.10
N ASN A 25 16.40 -11.95 17.90
CA ASN A 25 16.01 -10.55 17.71
C ASN A 25 14.55 -10.33 18.12
N ILE A 26 13.65 -11.26 17.75
CA ILE A 26 12.25 -11.24 18.17
C ILE A 26 12.14 -11.31 19.70
N GLN A 27 12.89 -12.22 20.34
CA GLN A 27 12.91 -12.35 21.81
C GLN A 27 13.49 -11.11 22.53
N ARG A 28 14.45 -10.41 21.91
CA ARG A 28 15.02 -9.16 22.45
C ARG A 28 14.04 -7.98 22.32
N ALA A 29 13.26 -7.92 21.24
CA ALA A 29 12.17 -6.96 21.11
C ALA A 29 11.10 -7.20 22.20
N LYS A 30 10.83 -8.48 22.53
CA LYS A 30 9.90 -8.84 23.60
C LYS A 30 10.29 -8.31 24.98
N SER A 31 11.59 -8.31 25.29
CA SER A 31 12.10 -7.85 26.59
C SER A 31 12.11 -6.32 26.73
N GLN A 32 12.30 -5.59 25.63
CA GLN A 32 12.33 -4.13 25.63
C GLN A 32 10.95 -3.48 25.79
N ALA A 33 9.87 -4.19 25.47
CA ALA A 33 8.49 -3.68 25.52
C ALA A 33 7.79 -3.83 26.89
N ARG A 34 8.47 -4.31 27.94
CA ARG A 34 7.92 -4.56 29.29
C ARG A 34 7.76 -3.29 30.16
N ARG A 35 7.18 -2.20 29.64
CA ARG A 35 6.77 -1.06 30.48
C ARG A 35 5.23 -1.00 30.54
N PRO A 36 4.64 -0.80 31.73
CA PRO A 36 3.20 -0.87 31.91
C PRO A 36 2.51 0.30 31.18
N PHE A 37 1.41 -0.01 30.49
CA PHE A 37 0.58 0.93 29.73
C PHE A 37 -0.81 1.01 30.37
N ASN A 38 -1.35 2.23 30.47
CA ASN A 38 -2.62 2.51 31.14
C ASN A 38 -3.79 2.44 30.14
N ALA A 39 -4.73 1.53 30.38
CA ALA A 39 -5.79 1.11 29.45
C ALA A 39 -7.04 2.01 29.41
N ALA A 40 -7.10 3.08 30.20
CA ALA A 40 -8.34 3.83 30.46
C ALA A 40 -8.80 4.79 29.33
N ALA A 41 -8.11 4.88 28.19
CA ALA A 41 -8.34 5.94 27.19
C ALA A 41 -9.12 5.51 25.93
N PHE A 42 -9.61 4.27 25.82
CA PHE A 42 -10.19 3.76 24.57
C PHE A 42 -11.55 3.10 24.76
N GLN A 43 -12.58 3.90 25.00
CA GLN A 43 -13.96 3.49 24.75
C GLN A 43 -14.82 4.71 24.42
N LYS A 44 -15.16 4.85 23.14
CA LYS A 44 -16.43 5.41 22.67
C LYS A 44 -16.65 4.95 21.23
N ALA A 45 -17.54 3.99 21.06
CA ALA A 45 -18.10 3.63 19.76
C ALA A 45 -19.03 4.76 19.29
N GLN A 46 -19.02 5.06 17.98
CA GLN A 46 -20.05 5.90 17.35
C GLN A 46 -21.05 5.00 16.59
N PRO A 47 -22.32 5.47 16.45
CA PRO A 47 -23.44 4.63 16.05
C PRO A 47 -23.57 4.49 14.52
N ASP A 48 -24.39 3.51 14.15
CA ASP A 48 -24.61 2.93 12.82
C ASP A 48 -24.84 3.94 11.68
N ALA A 49 -24.19 3.70 10.54
CA ALA A 49 -24.29 4.51 9.33
C ALA A 49 -25.13 3.82 8.24
N ASP A 50 -26.04 4.60 7.64
CA ASP A 50 -26.90 4.23 6.50
C ASP A 50 -26.06 3.82 5.27
N PRO A 51 -26.30 2.61 4.69
CA PRO A 51 -25.52 2.06 3.57
C PRO A 51 -25.64 2.84 2.25
N ASP A 52 -26.65 3.70 2.07
CA ASP A 52 -26.86 4.48 0.83
C ASP A 52 -26.56 5.99 0.98
N ALA A 53 -26.09 6.45 2.14
CA ALA A 53 -25.77 7.86 2.39
C ALA A 53 -24.69 8.42 1.44
N TRP A 54 -23.84 7.56 0.86
CA TRP A 54 -22.73 7.97 -0.01
C TRP A 54 -23.18 8.58 -1.35
N LYS A 55 -24.35 8.19 -1.88
CA LYS A 55 -24.87 8.70 -3.16
C LYS A 55 -25.26 10.18 -3.09
N LYS A 56 -25.56 10.69 -1.89
CA LYS A 56 -25.96 12.10 -1.67
C LYS A 56 -24.76 13.06 -1.55
N ASP A 57 -23.53 12.55 -1.58
CA ASP A 57 -22.31 13.34 -1.39
C ASP A 57 -21.36 13.18 -2.59
N LEU A 58 -21.90 13.06 -3.82
CA LEU A 58 -21.12 13.01 -5.06
C LEU A 58 -20.73 14.42 -5.53
N VAL A 59 -19.57 14.54 -6.15
CA VAL A 59 -19.05 15.74 -6.82
C VAL A 59 -18.84 15.41 -8.28
N SER A 60 -19.55 16.09 -9.17
CA SER A 60 -19.44 15.93 -10.61
C SER A 60 -18.38 16.90 -11.17
N TYR A 61 -17.54 16.40 -12.07
CA TYR A 61 -16.48 17.13 -12.76
C TYR A 61 -16.70 16.98 -14.26
N THR A 62 -16.62 18.07 -15.01
CA THR A 62 -16.96 18.10 -16.44
C THR A 62 -15.71 18.45 -17.24
N PHE A 63 -15.24 17.49 -18.04
CA PHE A 63 -14.01 17.61 -18.80
C PHE A 63 -14.32 18.15 -20.21
N PRO A 64 -13.68 19.24 -20.67
CA PRO A 64 -13.82 19.68 -22.04
C PRO A 64 -13.31 18.58 -22.98
N GLY A 65 -14.12 18.25 -24.00
CA GLY A 65 -13.85 17.17 -24.95
C GLY A 65 -12.44 17.27 -25.56
N ILE A 66 -11.71 16.16 -25.56
CA ILE A 66 -10.35 16.11 -26.07
C ILE A 66 -10.39 16.28 -27.60
N ARG A 67 -10.06 17.48 -28.10
CA ARG A 67 -9.62 17.82 -29.48
C ARG A 67 -10.32 17.16 -30.70
N TYR A 68 -11.48 16.54 -30.53
CA TYR A 68 -12.34 16.06 -31.60
C TYR A 68 -13.64 16.85 -31.50
N ARG A 69 -13.96 17.61 -32.55
CA ARG A 69 -15.00 18.64 -32.58
C ARG A 69 -16.42 18.19 -32.18
N ASP A 70 -16.67 16.90 -31.96
CA ASP A 70 -18.00 16.33 -31.69
C ASP A 70 -18.09 15.45 -30.43
N SER A 71 -17.11 15.49 -29.52
CA SER A 71 -17.19 14.71 -28.27
C SER A 71 -17.82 15.51 -27.14
N ALA A 72 -19.03 15.11 -26.71
CA ALA A 72 -19.71 15.63 -25.54
C ALA A 72 -18.76 15.62 -24.33
N PRO A 73 -18.85 16.62 -23.42
CA PRO A 73 -17.97 16.67 -22.27
C PRO A 73 -18.16 15.42 -21.41
N LEU A 74 -17.05 14.76 -21.07
CA LEU A 74 -17.08 13.64 -20.13
C LEU A 74 -17.44 14.21 -18.75
N SER A 75 -18.45 13.64 -18.09
CA SER A 75 -18.76 13.94 -16.70
C SER A 75 -18.30 12.78 -15.83
N LEU A 76 -17.42 13.03 -14.85
CA LEU A 76 -17.02 12.03 -13.85
C LEU A 76 -17.61 12.42 -12.50
N GLU A 77 -18.26 11.46 -11.85
CA GLU A 77 -18.81 11.62 -10.50
C GLU A 77 -17.89 10.94 -9.49
N TYR A 78 -17.46 11.71 -8.50
CA TYR A 78 -16.59 11.23 -7.43
C TYR A 78 -17.27 11.38 -6.08
N PRO A 79 -17.19 10.40 -5.17
CA PRO A 79 -17.64 10.61 -3.79
C PRO A 79 -16.84 11.74 -3.15
N ARG A 80 -17.46 12.64 -2.39
CA ARG A 80 -16.74 13.74 -1.73
C ARG A 80 -15.75 13.24 -0.70
N ARG A 81 -16.02 12.10 -0.07
CA ARG A 81 -15.16 11.53 0.98
C ARG A 81 -14.99 10.03 0.77
N LEU A 82 -13.77 9.57 1.00
CA LEU A 82 -13.46 8.15 1.18
C LEU A 82 -13.28 7.87 2.67
N LEU A 83 -14.23 7.15 3.25
CA LEU A 83 -14.21 6.75 4.67
C LEU A 83 -13.80 5.29 4.81
N LYS A 84 -13.39 4.90 6.02
CA LYS A 84 -13.18 3.49 6.36
C LYS A 84 -14.53 2.76 6.24
N PRO A 85 -14.62 1.65 5.48
CA PRO A 85 -15.83 0.83 5.45
C PRO A 85 -16.20 0.30 6.85
N ALA A 86 -17.48 0.38 7.20
CA ALA A 86 -17.99 0.01 8.52
C ALA A 86 -17.91 -1.51 8.79
N ASP A 87 -17.87 -2.32 7.73
CA ASP A 87 -17.83 -3.79 7.76
C ASP A 87 -16.40 -4.36 7.99
N ILE A 88 -15.40 -3.50 8.20
CA ILE A 88 -14.05 -3.96 8.54
C ILE A 88 -14.01 -4.39 10.01
N ALA A 89 -14.15 -5.69 10.22
CA ALA A 89 -14.02 -6.31 11.53
C ALA A 89 -12.61 -6.14 12.12
N PRO A 90 -12.46 -6.15 13.47
CA PRO A 90 -11.16 -6.26 14.12
C PRO A 90 -10.39 -7.53 13.71
N VAL A 91 -9.07 -7.46 13.74
CA VAL A 91 -8.21 -8.63 13.50
C VAL A 91 -8.34 -9.63 14.66
N SER A 92 -8.55 -10.90 14.33
CA SER A 92 -8.60 -11.99 15.31
C SER A 92 -7.20 -12.56 15.59
N MET A 93 -6.77 -12.54 16.86
CA MET A 93 -5.55 -13.24 17.29
C MET A 93 -5.61 -14.74 17.04
N GLU A 94 -6.80 -15.33 17.09
CA GLU A 94 -6.97 -16.76 16.83
C GLU A 94 -6.49 -17.12 15.42
N ASN A 95 -6.88 -16.34 14.41
CA ASN A 95 -6.45 -16.53 13.02
C ASN A 95 -4.92 -16.42 12.89
N ILE A 96 -4.30 -15.47 13.58
CA ILE A 96 -2.84 -15.32 13.60
C ILE A 96 -2.19 -16.58 14.19
N THR A 97 -2.65 -17.03 15.36
CA THR A 97 -2.06 -18.18 16.07
C THR A 97 -2.28 -19.52 15.37
N ARG A 98 -3.37 -19.64 14.59
CA ARG A 98 -3.66 -20.82 13.77
C ARG A 98 -2.61 -20.99 12.66
N THR A 99 -2.17 -19.89 12.05
CA THR A 99 -1.07 -19.89 11.07
C THR A 99 0.30 -19.94 11.74
N GLU A 100 0.53 -19.07 12.71
CA GLU A 100 1.82 -18.85 13.38
C GLU A 100 1.69 -19.06 14.89
N SER A 101 1.78 -20.32 15.33
CA SER A 101 1.56 -20.70 16.73
C SER A 101 2.58 -20.10 17.72
N GLU A 102 3.68 -19.52 17.23
CA GLU A 102 4.67 -18.83 18.06
C GLU A 102 4.16 -17.52 18.70
N TYR A 103 3.02 -17.00 18.23
CA TYR A 103 2.35 -15.81 18.79
C TYR A 103 1.25 -16.16 19.80
N GLN A 104 1.08 -17.44 20.17
CA GLN A 104 0.11 -17.85 21.17
C GLN A 104 0.37 -17.14 22.51
N GLY A 105 -0.71 -16.68 23.15
CA GLY A 105 -0.64 -15.94 24.42
C GLY A 105 -0.21 -14.47 24.31
N MET A 106 0.02 -13.96 23.09
CA MET A 106 0.27 -12.53 22.89
C MET A 106 -1.03 -11.76 22.65
N THR A 107 -1.03 -10.47 23.01
CA THR A 107 -2.07 -9.55 22.57
C THR A 107 -1.75 -9.01 21.18
N LEU A 108 -2.78 -8.66 20.41
CA LEU A 108 -2.62 -8.08 19.07
C LEU A 108 -1.81 -6.79 19.10
N ASP A 109 -2.07 -5.93 20.09
CA ASP A 109 -1.37 -4.67 20.28
C ASP A 109 0.13 -4.87 20.58
N TYR A 110 0.47 -5.86 21.41
CA TYR A 110 1.86 -6.24 21.65
C TYR A 110 2.56 -6.73 20.39
N LEU A 111 1.89 -7.58 19.61
CA LEU A 111 2.39 -8.06 18.34
C LEU A 111 2.65 -6.91 17.36
N ARG A 112 1.67 -6.02 17.17
CA ARG A 112 1.78 -4.84 16.28
C ARG A 112 2.94 -3.93 16.67
N ARG A 113 3.15 -3.65 17.97
CA ARG A 113 4.32 -2.89 18.43
C ARG A 113 5.63 -3.57 18.08
N GLY A 114 5.72 -4.88 18.28
CA GLY A 114 6.91 -5.66 17.93
C GLY A 114 7.22 -5.63 16.42
N LEU A 115 6.18 -5.74 15.59
CA LEU A 115 6.30 -5.65 14.13
C LEU A 115 6.69 -4.24 13.67
N ALA A 116 6.11 -3.20 14.26
CA ALA A 116 6.45 -1.81 13.98
C ALA A 116 7.92 -1.49 14.28
N ALA A 117 8.50 -2.07 15.33
CA ALA A 117 9.93 -1.94 15.64
C ALA A 117 10.86 -2.60 14.59
N MET A 118 10.32 -3.48 13.74
CA MET A 118 11.06 -4.19 12.68
C MET A 118 10.77 -3.67 11.27
N SER A 119 9.87 -2.70 11.12
CA SER A 119 9.40 -2.15 9.82
C SER A 119 10.53 -1.85 8.83
N ASN A 120 11.52 -1.06 9.26
CA ASN A 120 12.67 -0.66 8.43
C ASN A 120 13.51 -1.86 7.98
N ARG A 121 13.57 -2.93 8.78
CA ARG A 121 14.29 -4.15 8.40
C ARG A 121 13.52 -4.92 7.34
N PHE A 122 12.20 -5.10 7.54
CA PHE A 122 11.35 -5.78 6.56
C PHE A 122 11.46 -5.11 5.19
N MET A 123 11.26 -3.79 5.14
CA MET A 123 11.34 -3.03 3.89
C MET A 123 12.75 -2.99 3.31
N GLY A 124 13.79 -2.86 4.15
CA GLY A 124 15.18 -2.91 3.70
C GLY A 124 15.56 -4.23 3.03
N THR A 125 14.93 -5.35 3.46
CA THR A 125 15.17 -6.67 2.88
C THR A 125 14.32 -6.99 1.64
N TYR A 126 13.23 -6.25 1.39
CA TYR A 126 12.28 -6.57 0.33
C TYR A 126 12.93 -6.67 -1.06
N LYS A 127 13.85 -5.73 -1.38
CA LYS A 127 14.62 -5.71 -2.64
C LYS A 127 15.57 -6.91 -2.84
N HIS A 128 15.77 -7.72 -1.81
CA HIS A 128 16.64 -8.88 -1.81
C HIS A 128 15.88 -10.19 -2.06
N PHE A 129 14.59 -10.10 -2.37
CA PHE A 129 13.76 -11.24 -2.74
C PHE A 129 13.38 -11.16 -4.22
N GLN A 130 13.50 -12.28 -4.93
CA GLN A 130 13.03 -12.40 -6.31
C GLN A 130 12.20 -13.67 -6.42
N THR A 131 11.03 -13.57 -7.04
CA THR A 131 10.16 -14.71 -7.32
C THR A 131 10.39 -15.18 -8.75
N GLN A 132 10.18 -16.48 -8.98
CA GLN A 132 10.08 -16.98 -10.36
C GLN A 132 8.89 -16.35 -11.09
N ARG A 133 8.94 -16.34 -12.43
CA ARG A 133 7.88 -15.77 -13.27
C ARG A 133 6.54 -16.49 -13.05
N PRO A 134 5.41 -15.79 -13.25
CA PRO A 134 4.09 -16.39 -13.22
C PRO A 134 3.99 -17.61 -14.14
N MET A 135 3.46 -18.71 -13.62
CA MET A 135 3.11 -19.90 -14.38
C MET A 135 1.66 -19.79 -14.91
N ALA A 136 1.27 -20.65 -15.84
CA ALA A 136 -0.10 -20.67 -16.42
C ALA A 136 -1.21 -20.85 -15.38
N ALA A 137 -0.90 -21.49 -14.25
CA ALA A 137 -1.77 -21.59 -13.08
C ALA A 137 -1.02 -21.09 -11.82
N ILE A 138 -1.77 -20.56 -10.84
CA ILE A 138 -1.20 -20.17 -9.55
C ILE A 138 -0.78 -21.44 -8.79
N PRO A 139 0.51 -21.65 -8.52
CA PRO A 139 0.98 -22.84 -7.83
C PRO A 139 0.70 -22.75 -6.32
N ASN A 140 0.70 -23.89 -5.63
CA ASN A 140 0.59 -23.94 -4.16
C ASN A 140 1.87 -23.47 -3.44
N GLU A 141 3.01 -23.55 -4.11
CA GLU A 141 4.32 -23.14 -3.60
C GLU A 141 5.07 -22.37 -4.69
N ALA A 142 5.84 -21.36 -4.30
CA ALA A 142 6.67 -20.57 -5.19
C ALA A 142 8.13 -20.62 -4.73
N THR A 143 9.04 -20.66 -5.70
CA THR A 143 10.47 -20.53 -5.43
C THR A 143 10.83 -19.05 -5.31
N VAL A 144 11.43 -18.70 -4.17
CA VAL A 144 11.95 -17.36 -3.88
C VAL A 144 13.47 -17.43 -3.80
N LEU A 145 14.14 -16.62 -4.61
CA LEU A 145 15.57 -16.35 -4.53
C LEU A 145 15.81 -15.25 -3.49
N VAL A 146 16.71 -15.51 -2.56
CA VAL A 146 17.01 -14.63 -1.43
C VAL A 146 18.50 -14.37 -1.39
N SER A 147 18.93 -13.10 -1.44
CA SER A 147 20.34 -12.76 -1.22
C SER A 147 20.73 -12.94 0.25
N ASP A 148 22.04 -12.95 0.54
CA ASP A 148 22.54 -13.10 1.92
C ASP A 148 21.98 -12.05 2.89
N TYR A 149 21.80 -10.80 2.44
CA TYR A 149 21.17 -9.75 3.24
C TYR A 149 19.70 -10.07 3.57
N GLY A 150 18.98 -10.66 2.62
CA GLY A 150 17.60 -11.09 2.80
C GLY A 150 17.43 -12.22 3.83
N LEU A 151 18.48 -13.01 4.10
CA LEU A 151 18.43 -14.08 5.11
C LEU A 151 18.23 -13.55 6.53
N SER A 152 18.55 -12.28 6.79
CA SER A 152 18.34 -11.65 8.09
C SER A 152 16.85 -11.50 8.45
N CYS A 153 15.98 -11.47 7.43
CA CYS A 153 14.55 -11.30 7.57
C CYS A 153 13.80 -12.03 6.44
N LEU A 154 13.81 -13.36 6.50
CA LEU A 154 13.25 -14.22 5.45
C LEU A 154 11.71 -14.09 5.39
N PRO A 155 11.11 -13.91 4.20
CA PRO A 155 9.66 -13.96 4.06
C PRO A 155 9.16 -15.37 4.33
N SER A 156 7.88 -15.45 4.67
CA SER A 156 7.20 -16.69 5.08
C SER A 156 6.29 -17.25 3.99
N HIS A 157 5.71 -16.37 3.19
CA HIS A 157 4.67 -16.66 2.20
C HIS A 157 4.94 -15.84 0.94
N VAL A 158 4.30 -16.21 -0.16
CA VAL A 158 4.24 -15.40 -1.37
C VAL A 158 2.78 -15.10 -1.69
N PHE A 159 2.41 -13.84 -1.80
CA PHE A 159 1.09 -13.47 -2.31
C PHE A 159 1.09 -13.56 -3.83
N ALA A 160 0.13 -14.31 -4.38
CA ALA A 160 -0.20 -14.27 -5.80
C ALA A 160 -1.39 -13.34 -5.97
N VAL A 161 -1.11 -12.07 -6.28
CA VAL A 161 -2.08 -10.98 -6.38
C VAL A 161 -2.63 -10.92 -7.80
N PHE A 162 -3.95 -10.91 -7.92
CA PHE A 162 -4.64 -10.86 -9.18
C PHE A 162 -5.94 -10.06 -9.05
N ASP A 163 -6.41 -9.47 -10.15
CA ASP A 163 -7.68 -8.74 -10.18
C ASP A 163 -8.85 -9.60 -10.60
N ALA A 164 -10.06 -9.17 -10.30
CA ALA A 164 -11.27 -9.68 -10.93
C ALA A 164 -11.27 -9.29 -12.43
N SER A 165 -10.53 -10.00 -13.28
CA SER A 165 -10.73 -9.88 -14.73
C SER A 165 -12.20 -10.18 -15.08
N ASP A 166 -12.77 -9.46 -16.05
CA ASP A 166 -14.18 -9.52 -16.53
C ASP A 166 -14.66 -10.89 -17.08
N THR A 167 -14.09 -12.00 -16.63
CA THR A 167 -14.57 -13.35 -16.95
C THR A 167 -15.86 -13.73 -16.20
N GLU A 168 -16.32 -12.91 -15.26
CA GLU A 168 -17.56 -13.14 -14.50
C GLU A 168 -18.82 -12.52 -15.14
N PHE A 169 -18.68 -11.73 -16.22
CA PHE A 169 -19.81 -11.16 -16.99
C PHE A 169 -20.27 -12.00 -18.19
N ILE A 170 -19.77 -13.24 -18.34
CA ILE A 170 -20.39 -14.18 -19.29
C ILE A 170 -21.70 -14.66 -18.66
N SER A 171 -22.79 -13.99 -19.02
CA SER A 171 -24.15 -14.42 -18.72
C SER A 171 -24.30 -15.90 -19.08
N PRO A 172 -24.84 -16.76 -18.18
CA PRO A 172 -25.09 -18.17 -18.48
C PRO A 172 -25.97 -18.40 -19.73
N SER A 173 -26.69 -17.36 -20.16
CA SER A 173 -27.59 -17.39 -21.32
C SER A 173 -26.93 -17.16 -22.68
N LEU A 174 -25.60 -16.95 -22.77
CA LEU A 174 -24.87 -16.87 -24.04
C LEU A 174 -23.79 -17.95 -24.20
N GLY A 175 -23.87 -19.03 -23.42
CA GLY A 175 -22.99 -20.20 -23.52
C GLY A 175 -23.24 -20.99 -24.80
N GLY A 176 -22.66 -20.54 -25.93
CA GLY A 176 -22.78 -21.30 -27.16
C GLY A 176 -21.87 -20.93 -28.33
N LEU A 177 -21.34 -19.70 -28.46
CA LEU A 177 -20.72 -19.28 -29.73
C LEU A 177 -19.37 -18.56 -29.66
N THR A 178 -18.71 -18.48 -28.50
CA THR A 178 -17.30 -18.08 -28.46
C THR A 178 -16.55 -18.99 -27.50
N SER A 179 -15.68 -19.83 -28.06
CA SER A 179 -14.64 -20.53 -27.31
C SER A 179 -14.01 -19.57 -26.29
N PRO A 180 -13.85 -19.92 -25.01
CA PRO A 180 -13.08 -19.12 -24.09
C PRO A 180 -11.62 -19.19 -24.55
N MET A 181 -11.23 -18.31 -25.46
CA MET A 181 -9.83 -18.07 -25.75
C MET A 181 -9.18 -17.68 -24.44
N SER A 182 -8.32 -18.57 -23.96
CA SER A 182 -7.40 -18.47 -22.83
C SER A 182 -6.95 -17.03 -22.53
N ALA A 183 -7.78 -16.28 -21.80
CA ALA A 183 -7.39 -14.96 -21.30
C ALA A 183 -6.44 -15.20 -20.13
N SER A 184 -5.13 -15.18 -20.42
CA SER A 184 -4.09 -15.26 -19.40
C SER A 184 -4.28 -14.11 -18.41
N ARG A 185 -4.75 -14.42 -17.19
CA ARG A 185 -4.92 -13.44 -16.12
C ARG A 185 -3.56 -12.92 -15.66
N GLU A 186 -3.44 -11.61 -15.47
CA GLU A 186 -2.25 -11.02 -14.86
C GLU A 186 -2.15 -11.45 -13.38
N VAL A 187 -0.98 -11.97 -12.98
CA VAL A 187 -0.70 -12.35 -11.59
C VAL A 187 0.66 -11.79 -11.19
N ALA A 188 0.69 -11.04 -10.10
CA ALA A 188 1.90 -10.49 -9.52
C ALA A 188 2.26 -11.23 -8.22
N TYR A 189 3.52 -11.64 -8.08
CA TYR A 189 4.01 -12.39 -6.92
C TYR A 189 4.78 -11.47 -5.96
N TYR A 190 4.39 -11.48 -4.69
CA TYR A 190 4.99 -10.65 -3.63
C TYR A 190 5.46 -11.53 -2.46
N PRO A 191 6.77 -11.69 -2.23
CA PRO A 191 7.28 -12.32 -1.01
C PRO A 191 6.91 -11.48 0.22
N VAL A 192 6.27 -12.11 1.20
CA VAL A 192 5.74 -11.41 2.38
C VAL A 192 5.99 -12.13 3.71
N HIS A 193 6.04 -11.33 4.77
CA HIS A 193 5.96 -11.75 6.16
C HIS A 193 4.48 -11.84 6.54
N GLY A 194 3.93 -13.04 6.52
CA GLY A 194 2.50 -13.28 6.62
C GLY A 194 1.91 -12.72 7.91
N VAL A 195 2.65 -12.81 9.02
CA VAL A 195 2.26 -12.22 10.31
C VAL A 195 2.03 -10.71 10.24
N VAL A 196 2.76 -9.97 9.40
CA VAL A 196 2.57 -8.52 9.26
C VAL A 196 1.18 -8.25 8.69
N PHE A 197 0.81 -8.95 7.62
CA PHE A 197 -0.50 -8.82 7.00
C PHE A 197 -1.61 -9.34 7.91
N LEU A 198 -1.46 -10.51 8.51
CA LEU A 198 -2.44 -11.08 9.44
C LEU A 198 -2.66 -10.20 10.68
N ALA A 199 -1.66 -9.44 11.12
CA ALA A 199 -1.80 -8.51 12.24
C ALA A 199 -2.54 -7.22 11.87
N HIS A 200 -2.61 -6.84 10.59
CA HIS A 200 -3.17 -5.54 10.16
C HIS A 200 -4.45 -5.66 9.32
N CYS A 201 -4.68 -6.79 8.66
CA CYS A 201 -5.78 -7.03 7.71
C CYS A 201 -6.70 -8.15 8.19
N SER A 202 -8.00 -7.89 8.29
CA SER A 202 -8.99 -8.82 8.86
C SER A 202 -9.68 -9.73 7.84
N LYS A 203 -9.62 -9.42 6.54
CA LYS A 203 -10.30 -10.16 5.47
C LYS A 203 -9.35 -11.05 4.64
N LEU A 204 -8.19 -11.38 5.18
CA LEU A 204 -7.24 -12.25 4.50
C LEU A 204 -7.74 -13.71 4.48
N PRO A 205 -7.45 -14.46 3.40
CA PRO A 205 -7.70 -15.90 3.40
C PRO A 205 -6.84 -16.58 4.47
N GLN A 206 -7.24 -17.78 4.89
CA GLN A 206 -6.44 -18.56 5.83
C GLN A 206 -5.12 -18.99 5.18
N PHE A 207 -4.01 -18.73 5.87
CA PHE A 207 -2.68 -19.10 5.37
C PHE A 207 -2.37 -20.55 5.72
N LYS A 208 -1.79 -21.29 4.76
CA LYS A 208 -1.28 -22.64 4.98
C LYS A 208 -0.09 -22.58 5.94
N LYS A 209 -0.16 -23.36 7.02
CA LYS A 209 0.95 -23.48 7.97
C LYS A 209 2.11 -24.26 7.33
N MET A 210 3.05 -23.54 6.73
CA MET A 210 4.25 -24.11 6.13
C MET A 210 5.42 -23.15 6.31
N LYS A 211 6.55 -23.67 6.77
CA LYS A 211 7.78 -22.89 6.91
C LYS A 211 8.54 -22.86 5.58
N PRO A 212 9.25 -21.76 5.27
CA PRO A 212 10.16 -21.73 4.14
C PRO A 212 11.11 -22.92 4.13
N ARG A 213 11.11 -23.69 3.04
CA ARG A 213 11.98 -24.86 2.86
C ARG A 213 13.17 -24.48 2.01
N LEU A 214 14.38 -24.63 2.53
CA LEU A 214 15.62 -24.47 1.76
C LEU A 214 15.63 -25.50 0.62
N LEU A 215 15.74 -25.03 -0.63
CA LEU A 215 15.85 -25.89 -1.81
C LEU A 215 17.31 -26.05 -2.25
N ALA A 216 18.02 -24.94 -2.41
CA ALA A 216 19.40 -24.94 -2.88
C ALA A 216 20.11 -23.65 -2.52
N ARG A 217 21.45 -23.69 -2.47
CA ARG A 217 22.29 -22.51 -2.51
C ARG A 217 22.80 -22.34 -3.93
N VAL A 218 22.73 -21.12 -4.44
CA VAL A 218 23.24 -20.74 -5.76
C VAL A 218 24.50 -19.93 -5.53
N PRO A 219 25.68 -20.48 -5.86
CA PRO A 219 26.94 -19.74 -5.78
C PRO A 219 26.84 -18.45 -6.60
N GLY A 220 27.47 -17.39 -6.09
CA GLY A 220 27.59 -16.14 -6.85
C GLY A 220 28.52 -16.31 -8.05
N THR A 221 28.32 -15.50 -9.07
CA THR A 221 29.27 -15.30 -10.17
C THR A 221 30.00 -13.97 -9.95
N PRO A 222 31.07 -13.64 -10.71
CA PRO A 222 31.73 -12.34 -10.60
C PRO A 222 30.78 -11.13 -10.77
N THR A 223 29.64 -11.32 -11.45
CA THR A 223 28.64 -10.30 -11.73
C THR A 223 27.36 -10.40 -10.89
N GLN A 224 27.17 -11.49 -10.13
CA GLN A 224 25.95 -11.73 -9.34
C GLN A 224 26.29 -12.26 -7.95
N SER A 225 25.73 -11.63 -6.92
CA SER A 225 25.87 -12.12 -5.55
C SER A 225 25.27 -13.51 -5.38
N ALA A 226 25.83 -14.29 -4.44
CA ALA A 226 25.26 -15.57 -4.06
C ALA A 226 23.81 -15.42 -3.59
N THR A 227 22.97 -16.39 -3.94
CA THR A 227 21.56 -16.42 -3.54
C THR A 227 21.18 -17.78 -3.00
N THR A 228 20.12 -17.82 -2.20
CA THR A 228 19.55 -19.04 -1.64
C THR A 228 18.12 -19.20 -2.14
N LYS A 229 17.80 -20.38 -2.66
CA LYS A 229 16.46 -20.74 -3.14
C LYS A 229 15.64 -21.31 -1.98
N PHE A 230 14.47 -20.74 -1.74
CA PHE A 230 13.48 -21.25 -0.79
C PHE A 230 12.17 -21.59 -1.49
N SER A 231 11.53 -22.69 -1.10
CA SER A 231 10.11 -22.95 -1.40
C SER A 231 9.26 -22.30 -0.32
N MET A 232 8.27 -21.52 -0.71
CA MET A 232 7.33 -20.87 0.21
C MET A 232 5.89 -21.11 -0.23
N PRO A 233 4.95 -21.27 0.71
CA PRO A 233 3.54 -21.39 0.38
C PRO A 233 3.03 -20.12 -0.32
N VAL A 234 2.22 -20.32 -1.35
CA VAL A 234 1.54 -19.24 -2.09
C VAL A 234 0.16 -19.00 -1.48
N VAL A 235 -0.19 -17.73 -1.31
CA VAL A 235 -1.53 -17.30 -0.89
C VAL A 235 -2.15 -16.55 -2.08
N PRO A 236 -3.18 -17.11 -2.73
CA PRO A 236 -3.94 -16.42 -3.76
C PRO A 236 -4.69 -15.23 -3.14
N LEU A 237 -4.50 -14.04 -3.70
CA LEU A 237 -5.09 -12.80 -3.17
C LEU A 237 -5.79 -12.02 -4.29
N ARG A 238 -7.11 -12.12 -4.32
CA ARG A 238 -7.94 -11.34 -5.24
C ARG A 238 -8.06 -9.91 -4.71
N VAL A 239 -7.72 -8.92 -5.54
CA VAL A 239 -7.83 -7.50 -5.19
C VAL A 239 -8.54 -6.72 -6.30
N PRO A 240 -9.16 -5.57 -6.00
CA PRO A 240 -9.76 -4.72 -7.04
C PRO A 240 -8.78 -4.19 -8.09
N SER A 241 -7.51 -3.95 -7.74
CA SER A 241 -6.50 -3.46 -8.69
C SER A 241 -5.10 -3.96 -8.35
N ILE A 242 -4.47 -4.73 -9.25
CA ILE A 242 -3.09 -5.23 -9.05
C ILE A 242 -2.11 -4.05 -8.92
N LYS A 243 -2.23 -3.05 -9.81
CA LYS A 243 -1.34 -1.88 -9.86
C LYS A 243 -1.37 -1.05 -8.56
N ALA A 244 -2.49 -1.03 -7.86
CA ALA A 244 -2.65 -0.31 -6.60
C ALA A 244 -2.28 -1.14 -5.35
N PHE A 245 -1.76 -2.37 -5.51
CA PHE A 245 -1.42 -3.21 -4.37
C PHE A 245 -0.13 -2.77 -3.66
N THR A 246 0.88 -2.33 -4.42
CA THR A 246 2.20 -1.95 -3.87
C THR A 246 2.13 -0.86 -2.79
N PRO A 247 1.36 0.25 -2.95
CA PRO A 247 1.22 1.24 -1.88
C PRO A 247 0.62 0.66 -0.58
N VAL A 248 -0.36 -0.25 -0.69
CA VAL A 248 -0.95 -0.93 0.48
C VAL A 248 0.10 -1.83 1.15
N LEU A 249 0.84 -2.60 0.37
CA LEU A 249 1.92 -3.45 0.87
C LEU A 249 2.97 -2.63 1.60
N HIS A 250 3.48 -1.54 0.99
CA HIS A 250 4.46 -0.66 1.62
C HIS A 250 3.94 -0.06 2.93
N TYR A 251 2.68 0.41 2.95
CA TYR A 251 2.10 0.96 4.16
C TYR A 251 1.97 -0.08 5.28
N VAL A 252 1.51 -1.29 4.98
CA VAL A 252 1.34 -2.34 6.00
C VAL A 252 2.67 -2.70 6.69
N TYR A 253 3.78 -2.58 5.98
CA TYR A 253 5.11 -2.76 6.57
C TYR A 253 5.64 -1.54 7.32
N SER A 254 5.47 -0.33 6.76
CA SER A 254 6.11 0.87 7.31
C SER A 254 5.25 1.58 8.36
N LEU A 255 3.93 1.43 8.27
CA LEU A 255 2.90 2.25 8.93
C LEU A 255 3.14 3.76 8.74
N ASN A 256 3.90 4.13 7.70
CA ASN A 256 4.30 5.51 7.44
C ASN A 256 3.25 6.20 6.58
N THR A 257 2.45 7.06 7.21
CA THR A 257 1.45 7.89 6.54
C THR A 257 2.06 8.86 5.53
N GLU A 258 3.31 9.25 5.75
CA GLU A 258 4.00 10.20 4.90
C GLU A 258 4.41 9.57 3.56
N ASP A 259 5.03 8.40 3.60
CA ASP A 259 5.39 7.67 2.38
C ASP A 259 4.15 7.23 1.61
N LEU A 260 3.07 6.86 2.33
CA LEU A 260 1.78 6.61 1.69
C LEU A 260 1.29 7.85 0.96
N LEU A 261 1.22 9.00 1.63
CA LEU A 261 0.74 10.24 1.01
C LEU A 261 1.58 10.62 -0.22
N ARG A 262 2.92 10.55 -0.14
CA ARG A 262 3.83 10.79 -1.27
C ARG A 262 3.60 9.83 -2.43
N SER A 263 3.29 8.56 -2.15
CA SER A 263 3.03 7.55 -3.19
C SER A 263 1.71 7.80 -3.95
N LEU A 264 0.74 8.42 -3.27
CA LEU A 264 -0.58 8.71 -3.80
C LEU A 264 -0.63 10.01 -4.59
N VAL A 265 0.04 11.04 -4.09
CA VAL A 265 -0.03 12.41 -4.61
C VAL A 265 1.38 12.98 -4.79
N PRO A 266 1.91 12.98 -6.03
CA PRO A 266 3.22 13.53 -6.34
C PRO A 266 3.32 15.04 -6.09
N GLY A 267 4.53 15.54 -5.84
CA GLY A 267 4.80 16.96 -5.57
C GLY A 267 4.85 17.34 -4.08
N ILE A 268 4.33 16.49 -3.18
CA ILE A 268 4.37 16.73 -1.74
C ILE A 268 5.77 16.38 -1.21
N GLY A 269 6.50 17.36 -0.68
CA GLY A 269 7.82 17.16 -0.05
C GLY A 269 9.02 17.33 -0.99
N GLN A 270 8.82 17.83 -2.21
CA GLN A 270 9.91 18.52 -2.92
C GLN A 270 10.28 19.74 -2.07
N PRO A 271 11.57 19.94 -1.72
CA PRO A 271 11.97 21.15 -1.01
C PRO A 271 11.53 22.34 -1.86
N SER A 272 10.73 23.23 -1.28
CA SER A 272 10.56 24.55 -1.86
C SER A 272 11.95 25.11 -2.14
N PRO A 273 12.21 25.75 -3.29
CA PRO A 273 13.49 26.42 -3.55
C PRO A 273 13.78 27.56 -2.56
N ARG A 274 12.87 27.86 -1.63
CA ARG A 274 13.09 28.83 -0.56
C ARG A 274 13.76 28.15 0.63
N PRO A 275 14.94 28.63 1.08
CA PRO A 275 15.58 28.12 2.29
C PRO A 275 14.67 28.44 3.49
N VAL A 276 14.15 27.41 4.13
CA VAL A 276 13.46 27.54 5.42
C VAL A 276 14.53 27.39 6.51
N PRO A 277 14.61 28.29 7.51
CA PRO A 277 15.60 28.19 8.58
C PRO A 277 15.47 26.84 9.28
N GLN A 278 16.59 26.13 9.43
CA GLN A 278 16.67 24.88 10.19
C GLN A 278 16.40 25.15 11.66
N MET A 279 15.13 25.07 12.08
CA MET A 279 14.79 24.92 13.48
C MET A 279 14.74 23.43 13.83
N HIS A 280 15.54 23.05 14.82
CA HIS A 280 15.55 21.74 15.45
C HIS A 280 14.20 21.47 16.13
N GLU A 281 13.30 20.70 15.52
CA GLU A 281 12.14 20.09 16.21
C GLU A 281 11.72 18.77 15.51
N PRO A 282 11.12 17.80 16.23
CA PRO A 282 10.84 16.44 15.79
C PRO A 282 9.54 16.29 14.97
N PHE A 283 9.10 17.34 14.27
CA PHE A 283 7.83 17.38 13.52
C PHE A 283 7.95 16.82 12.10
N ALA A 284 6.85 16.29 11.56
CA ALA A 284 6.76 15.73 10.21
C ALA A 284 7.43 16.64 9.16
N THR A 285 8.26 16.06 8.29
CA THR A 285 9.02 16.78 7.25
C THR A 285 8.08 17.37 6.19
N ILE A 286 6.90 16.79 6.00
CA ILE A 286 5.80 17.39 5.22
C ILE A 286 4.89 18.26 6.12
N PRO A 287 4.77 19.58 5.86
CA PRO A 287 3.84 20.45 6.58
C PRO A 287 2.40 19.91 6.59
N SER A 288 1.94 19.30 5.50
CA SER A 288 0.59 18.73 5.37
C SER A 288 0.28 17.52 6.27
N LEU A 289 1.23 17.03 7.06
CA LEU A 289 1.00 15.96 8.04
C LEU A 289 1.14 16.45 9.47
N ARG A 290 1.50 17.72 9.67
CA ARG A 290 1.46 18.39 10.95
C ARG A 290 0.02 18.42 11.46
N LYS A 291 -0.23 17.78 12.60
CA LYS A 291 -1.58 17.61 13.16
C LYS A 291 -2.15 18.91 13.74
N ASP A 292 -1.26 19.86 14.04
CA ASP A 292 -1.55 21.24 14.47
C ASP A 292 -2.16 22.09 13.35
N LEU A 293 -1.92 21.76 12.07
CA LEU A 293 -2.56 22.47 10.97
C LEU A 293 -4.00 22.00 10.76
N PRO A 294 -4.98 22.94 10.64
CA PRO A 294 -6.35 22.62 10.26
C PRO A 294 -6.41 21.77 8.98
N ARG A 295 -7.32 20.79 8.95
CA ARG A 295 -7.45 19.84 7.83
C ARG A 295 -7.60 20.54 6.48
N GLN A 296 -8.40 21.60 6.41
CA GLN A 296 -8.62 22.38 5.19
C GLN A 296 -7.35 23.02 4.66
N GLN A 297 -6.48 23.55 5.53
CA GLN A 297 -5.20 24.14 5.11
C GLN A 297 -4.26 23.07 4.55
N ARG A 298 -4.26 21.87 5.14
CA ARG A 298 -3.48 20.74 4.64
C ARG A 298 -3.97 20.27 3.27
N ILE A 299 -5.29 20.18 3.08
CA ILE A 299 -5.92 19.87 1.79
C ILE A 299 -5.51 20.91 0.74
N ALA A 300 -5.65 22.20 1.04
CA ALA A 300 -5.30 23.28 0.12
C ALA A 300 -3.82 23.26 -0.26
N HIS A 301 -2.93 23.03 0.70
CA HIS A 301 -1.50 22.92 0.43
C HIS A 301 -1.18 21.73 -0.49
N ILE A 302 -1.70 20.54 -0.19
CA ILE A 302 -1.48 19.35 -1.02
C ILE A 302 -2.02 19.59 -2.43
N ALA A 303 -3.24 20.10 -2.55
CA ALA A 303 -3.87 20.38 -3.84
C ALA A 303 -3.01 21.33 -4.68
N LYS A 304 -2.54 22.43 -4.07
CA LYS A 304 -1.64 23.39 -4.71
C LYS A 304 -0.34 22.74 -5.20
N CYS A 305 0.35 21.99 -4.34
CA CYS A 305 1.59 21.29 -4.74
C CYS A 305 1.35 20.29 -5.86
N THR A 306 0.19 19.64 -5.88
CA THR A 306 -0.18 18.65 -6.91
C THR A 306 -0.37 19.32 -8.26
N VAL A 307 -1.14 20.40 -8.33
CA VAL A 307 -1.38 21.12 -9.59
C VAL A 307 -0.10 21.79 -10.10
N GLU A 308 0.72 22.37 -9.21
CA GLU A 308 2.02 22.94 -9.58
C GLU A 308 2.97 21.88 -10.15
N HIS A 309 3.01 20.69 -9.53
CA HIS A 309 3.85 19.59 -9.99
C HIS A 309 3.51 19.12 -11.41
N PHE A 310 2.22 19.12 -11.76
CA PHE A 310 1.74 18.72 -13.08
C PHE A 310 1.53 19.89 -14.06
N GLY A 311 1.98 21.10 -13.72
CA GLY A 311 1.80 22.26 -14.59
C GLY A 311 0.34 22.59 -14.89
N TRP A 312 -0.54 22.34 -13.90
CA TRP A 312 -1.99 22.53 -13.99
C TRP A 312 -2.70 21.62 -14.99
N ASP A 313 -2.06 20.55 -15.45
CA ASP A 313 -2.69 19.55 -16.32
C ASP A 313 -3.69 18.69 -15.52
N LEU A 314 -4.93 18.68 -16.01
CA LEU A 314 -6.06 17.98 -15.40
C LEU A 314 -5.93 16.44 -15.49
N SER A 315 -5.33 15.92 -16.57
CA SER A 315 -5.21 14.48 -16.83
C SER A 315 -4.40 13.73 -15.75
N PRO A 316 -3.15 14.12 -15.43
CA PRO A 316 -2.38 13.48 -14.37
C PRO A 316 -2.95 13.71 -12.96
N VAL A 317 -3.64 14.83 -12.71
CA VAL A 317 -4.34 15.07 -11.44
C VAL A 317 -5.51 14.10 -11.27
N SER A 318 -6.29 13.86 -12.33
CA SER A 318 -7.35 12.86 -12.34
C SER A 318 -6.81 11.44 -12.12
N ALA A 319 -5.68 11.10 -12.74
CA ALA A 319 -5.00 9.83 -12.49
C ALA A 319 -4.57 9.64 -11.03
N CYS A 320 -4.27 10.72 -10.29
CA CYS A 320 -4.00 10.64 -8.85
C CYS A 320 -5.25 10.30 -8.05
N ALA A 321 -6.41 10.89 -8.38
CA ALA A 321 -7.69 10.54 -7.74
C ALA A 321 -8.02 9.04 -7.94
N LEU A 322 -7.94 8.55 -9.19
CA LEU A 322 -8.17 7.14 -9.50
C LEU A 322 -7.21 6.20 -8.76
N ARG A 323 -5.95 6.60 -8.57
CA ARG A 323 -4.98 5.84 -7.78
C ARG A 323 -5.36 5.78 -6.30
N VAL A 324 -5.75 6.91 -5.70
CA VAL A 324 -6.20 6.96 -4.30
C VAL A 324 -7.38 6.03 -4.08
N GLU A 325 -8.36 6.08 -4.98
CA GLU A 325 -9.52 5.20 -4.93
C GLU A 325 -9.13 3.72 -5.07
N ALA A 326 -8.28 3.37 -6.04
CA ALA A 326 -7.84 1.99 -6.23
C ALA A 326 -7.11 1.44 -4.98
N VAL A 327 -6.29 2.27 -4.33
CA VAL A 327 -5.61 1.92 -3.06
C VAL A 327 -6.63 1.75 -1.92
N TRP A 328 -7.64 2.63 -1.84
CA TRP A 328 -8.75 2.52 -0.88
C TRP A 328 -9.52 1.21 -1.07
N ARG A 329 -9.91 0.87 -2.30
CA ARG A 329 -10.63 -0.37 -2.64
C ARG A 329 -9.81 -1.62 -2.28
N ASN A 330 -8.52 -1.63 -2.59
CA ASN A 330 -7.63 -2.71 -2.19
C ASN A 330 -7.56 -2.86 -0.66
N ALA A 331 -7.34 -1.79 0.07
CA ALA A 331 -7.29 -1.85 1.53
C ALA A 331 -8.62 -2.30 2.15
N ALA A 332 -9.74 -1.90 1.57
CA ALA A 332 -11.07 -2.33 1.99
C ALA A 332 -11.28 -3.83 1.76
N CYS A 333 -10.85 -4.32 0.59
CA CYS A 333 -10.87 -5.73 0.23
C CYS A 333 -10.04 -6.59 1.20
N LEU A 334 -8.87 -6.10 1.62
CA LEU A 334 -8.03 -6.79 2.62
C LEU A 334 -8.54 -6.64 4.06
N GLY A 335 -9.46 -5.71 4.32
CA GLY A 335 -9.92 -5.39 5.67
C GLY A 335 -8.82 -4.73 6.51
N LEU A 336 -8.07 -3.78 5.94
CA LEU A 336 -7.03 -3.06 6.68
C LEU A 336 -7.62 -2.29 7.86
N THR A 337 -7.16 -2.58 9.08
CA THR A 337 -7.79 -2.09 10.31
C THR A 337 -7.21 -0.77 10.84
N ASP A 338 -6.10 -0.30 10.29
CA ASP A 338 -5.36 0.85 10.82
C ASP A 338 -5.99 2.21 10.48
N ASP A 339 -6.34 3.01 11.49
CA ASP A 339 -7.06 4.28 11.28
C ASP A 339 -6.19 5.39 10.67
N ASN A 340 -4.87 5.34 10.83
CA ASN A 340 -3.98 6.35 10.23
C ASN A 340 -3.91 6.18 8.70
N PHE A 341 -4.06 4.95 8.21
CA PHE A 341 -4.22 4.67 6.79
C PHE A 341 -5.44 5.39 6.23
N TRP A 342 -6.61 5.13 6.82
CA TRP A 342 -7.89 5.67 6.35
C TRP A 342 -7.94 7.19 6.42
N LYS A 343 -7.38 7.78 7.48
CA LYS A 343 -7.25 9.24 7.61
C LYS A 343 -6.36 9.84 6.52
N THR A 344 -5.27 9.17 6.16
CA THR A 344 -4.35 9.57 5.09
C THR A 344 -4.99 9.44 3.72
N ILE A 345 -5.70 8.35 3.45
CA ILE A 345 -6.45 8.15 2.21
C ILE A 345 -7.52 9.21 2.03
N GLY A 346 -8.32 9.48 3.06
CA GLY A 346 -9.33 10.54 3.01
C GLY A 346 -8.72 11.91 2.75
N LEU A 347 -7.55 12.20 3.34
CA LEU A 347 -6.83 13.46 3.10
C LEU A 347 -6.35 13.56 1.65
N ALA A 348 -5.70 12.51 1.14
CA ALA A 348 -5.20 12.47 -0.23
C ALA A 348 -6.34 12.64 -1.24
N TRP A 349 -7.46 11.97 -0.98
CA TRP A 349 -8.66 12.05 -1.80
C TRP A 349 -9.24 13.46 -1.87
N GLU A 350 -9.53 14.07 -0.72
CA GLU A 350 -10.06 15.44 -0.67
C GLU A 350 -9.11 16.45 -1.33
N ALA A 351 -7.80 16.23 -1.21
CA ALA A 351 -6.80 17.06 -1.87
C ALA A 351 -6.75 16.86 -3.39
N CYS A 352 -6.90 15.63 -3.90
CA CYS A 352 -7.05 15.38 -5.34
C CYS A 352 -8.31 16.06 -5.89
N LEU A 353 -9.44 15.96 -5.17
CA LEU A 353 -10.68 16.64 -5.58
C LEU A 353 -10.53 18.16 -5.59
N ALA A 354 -9.84 18.74 -4.60
CA ALA A 354 -9.53 20.16 -4.58
C ALA A 354 -8.57 20.56 -5.73
N ALA A 355 -7.58 19.73 -6.05
CA ALA A 355 -6.66 19.94 -7.17
C ALA A 355 -7.39 19.93 -8.52
N LEU A 356 -8.31 18.97 -8.73
CA LEU A 356 -9.17 18.92 -9.92
C LEU A 356 -9.96 20.21 -10.11
N ARG A 357 -10.57 20.74 -9.04
CA ARG A 357 -11.31 22.01 -9.08
C ARG A 357 -10.41 23.18 -9.46
N LEU A 358 -9.19 23.23 -8.93
CA LEU A 358 -8.22 24.28 -9.28
C LEU A 358 -7.87 24.24 -10.79
N CYS A 359 -7.62 23.05 -11.34
CA CYS A 359 -7.35 22.86 -12.77
C CYS A 359 -8.54 23.24 -13.66
N GLU A 360 -9.77 22.92 -13.26
CA GLU A 360 -10.98 23.33 -13.98
C GLU A 360 -11.13 24.85 -14.01
N THR A 361 -10.98 25.53 -12.85
CA THR A 361 -11.10 26.99 -12.79
C THR A 361 -10.06 27.72 -13.64
N GLU A 362 -8.82 27.21 -13.68
CA GLU A 362 -7.75 27.75 -14.51
C GLU A 362 -8.04 27.57 -16.02
N SER A 363 -8.69 26.45 -16.38
CA SER A 363 -9.09 26.17 -17.75
C SER A 363 -10.24 27.06 -18.21
N SER A 364 -11.24 27.30 -17.35
CA SER A 364 -12.36 28.21 -17.65
C SER A 364 -11.91 29.67 -17.76
N GLY A 365 -10.99 30.14 -16.89
CA GLY A 365 -10.48 31.52 -16.94
C GLY A 365 -9.68 31.84 -18.20
N LYS A 366 -9.02 30.85 -18.83
CA LYS A 366 -8.33 31.03 -20.11
C LYS A 366 -9.27 31.20 -21.31
N VAL A 367 -10.47 30.63 -21.24
CA VAL A 367 -11.47 30.69 -22.32
C VAL A 367 -12.15 32.07 -22.38
N GLU A 368 -12.38 32.72 -21.23
CA GLU A 368 -12.97 34.08 -21.20
C GLU A 368 -11.97 35.18 -21.61
N GLY A 369 -10.66 34.98 -21.38
CA GLY A 369 -9.63 35.98 -21.69
C GLY A 369 -9.24 36.09 -23.18
N THR A 370 -9.75 35.23 -24.06
CA THR A 370 -9.40 35.22 -25.51
C THR A 370 -10.48 35.80 -26.43
N SER A 371 -11.60 36.26 -25.88
CA SER A 371 -12.72 36.83 -26.65
C SER A 371 -12.75 38.36 -26.71
N GLN A 372 -11.84 39.06 -26.03
CA GLN A 372 -11.67 40.52 -26.15
C GLN A 372 -10.45 40.84 -27.02
N GLY A 373 -10.61 40.82 -28.35
CA GLY A 373 -9.48 41.16 -29.21
C GLY A 373 -9.66 41.05 -30.71
N VAL A 374 -10.83 41.35 -31.28
CA VAL A 374 -10.92 41.84 -32.68
C VAL A 374 -12.12 42.77 -32.82
N SER A 375 -11.88 44.07 -32.65
CA SER A 375 -12.68 45.13 -33.27
C SER A 375 -11.79 46.37 -33.37
N ALA A 376 -11.16 46.50 -34.54
CA ALA A 376 -10.72 47.75 -35.12
C ALA A 376 -10.80 47.60 -36.63
#